data_AF-A0A6M8W3Y2-F1
#
_entry.id   AF-A0A6M8W3Y2-F1
#
_cell.length_a   1.000
_cell.length_b   1.000
_cell.length_c   1.000
_cell.angle_alpha   90.00
_cell.angle_beta   90.00
_cell.angle_gamma   90.00
#
_symmetry.space_group_name_H-M   'P 1'
#
loop_
_entity.id
_entity.type
_entity.pdbx_description
1 polymer ?
#
loop_
_entity_poly.entity_id
_entity_poly.type
_entity_poly.pdbx_seq_one_letter_code
_entity_poly.pdbx_strand_id
1 'polypeptide(L)'
;MLAPIAGWCDLAWRMTCRELGGVGLACTDLLSPQGLLCGSDASLDLARTNEFDQPIGMQLYGSDPGLLADGARWCVDHGATVVDINMGCPVDKVCKKDGGSKLMCIPDTAVEIARAVRSAMPDSVPLTAKMRLGWAEVDAERNAAGDLACRLIDEGVALITVHGRTTEQRFKGQCRARGDSAGRGGGGGQDRAVHRRARRRRAGGRQRGHPLARRCRLHDRGDRVRRRHDRARGVRDAVDLPHGVGGPGRRA
;
A
#
# COMPACT_ATOMS: atom_id res chain seq x y z
N MET A 1 7.86 2.60 -0.04
CA MET A 1 7.16 1.47 0.60
C MET A 1 7.48 0.25 -0.22
N LEU A 2 8.04 -0.78 0.40
CA LEU A 2 8.13 -2.10 -0.21
C LEU A 2 6.73 -2.71 -0.15
N ALA A 3 6.13 -3.00 -1.31
CA ALA A 3 4.79 -3.56 -1.36
C ALA A 3 4.76 -4.97 -0.75
N PRO A 4 3.66 -5.37 -0.08
CA PRO A 4 3.50 -6.75 0.37
C PRO A 4 3.30 -7.66 -0.83
N ILE A 5 4.18 -8.65 -0.98
CA ILE A 5 4.19 -9.64 -2.06
C ILE A 5 4.20 -11.02 -1.42
N ALA A 6 3.16 -11.80 -1.74
CA ALA A 6 2.99 -13.12 -1.18
C ALA A 6 4.11 -14.08 -1.60
N GLY A 7 4.75 -14.73 -0.63
CA GLY A 7 5.87 -15.66 -0.80
C GLY A 7 7.24 -15.00 -1.00
N TRP A 8 7.37 -13.69 -0.78
CA TRP A 8 8.63 -12.95 -0.99
C TRP A 8 9.00 -12.03 0.16
N CYS A 9 8.01 -11.46 0.85
CA CYS A 9 8.27 -10.43 1.85
C CYS A 9 8.59 -11.01 3.24
N ASP A 10 9.51 -11.96 3.32
CA ASP A 10 10.05 -12.47 4.57
C ASP A 10 11.05 -11.48 5.21
N LEU A 11 11.53 -11.79 6.42
CA LEU A 11 12.46 -10.92 7.13
C LEU A 11 13.79 -10.74 6.36
N ALA A 12 14.33 -11.81 5.78
CA ALA A 12 15.62 -11.75 5.08
C ALA A 12 15.55 -10.80 3.88
N TRP A 13 14.50 -10.93 3.06
CA TRP A 13 14.25 -10.06 1.92
C TRP A 13 14.10 -8.59 2.33
N ARG A 14 13.33 -8.33 3.39
CA ARG A 14 13.12 -6.95 3.89
C ARG A 14 14.43 -6.35 4.41
N MET A 15 15.25 -7.13 5.11
CA MET A 15 16.57 -6.68 5.58
C MET A 15 17.51 -6.36 4.41
N THR A 16 17.61 -7.23 3.41
CA THR A 16 18.41 -6.95 2.21
C THR A 16 17.95 -5.68 1.50
N CYS A 17 16.64 -5.48 1.36
CA CYS A 17 16.10 -4.25 0.77
C CYS A 17 16.46 -3.00 1.59
N ARG A 18 16.48 -3.10 2.92
CA ARG A 18 16.85 -2.00 3.82
C ARG A 18 18.33 -1.64 3.71
N GLU A 19 19.20 -2.65 3.64
CA GLU A 19 20.65 -2.46 3.47
C GLU A 19 21.00 -1.71 2.17
N LEU A 20 20.26 -1.96 1.09
CA LEU A 20 20.41 -1.22 -0.17
C LEU A 20 19.93 0.24 -0.09
N GLY A 21 19.16 0.59 0.94
CA GLY A 21 18.63 1.94 1.16
C GLY A 21 17.35 2.28 0.38
N GLY A 22 16.75 3.42 0.70
CA GLY A 22 15.54 3.94 0.03
C GLY A 22 14.21 3.33 0.49
N VAL A 23 14.23 2.36 1.42
CA VAL A 23 13.03 1.77 2.01
C VAL A 23 12.54 2.60 3.19
N GLY A 24 11.53 3.44 2.95
CA GLY A 24 10.89 4.22 4.03
C GLY A 24 9.80 3.50 4.83
N LEU A 25 9.35 2.33 4.35
CA LEU A 25 8.37 1.44 4.99
C LEU A 25 8.48 0.08 4.30
N ALA A 26 8.64 -0.99 5.05
CA ALA A 26 8.49 -2.35 4.53
C ALA A 26 7.13 -2.93 4.96
N CYS A 27 6.68 -3.99 4.30
CA CYS A 27 5.52 -4.76 4.72
C CYS A 27 5.86 -6.23 4.82
N THR A 28 5.24 -6.93 5.77
CA THR A 28 5.28 -8.39 5.83
C THR A 28 4.61 -9.00 4.61
N ASP A 29 4.74 -10.32 4.51
CA ASP A 29 3.83 -11.13 3.72
C ASP A 29 2.37 -11.03 4.22
N LEU A 30 1.45 -11.70 3.52
CA LEU A 30 0.04 -11.83 3.87
C LEU A 30 -0.14 -12.68 5.14
N LEU A 31 -0.58 -12.04 6.21
CA LEU A 31 -0.78 -12.69 7.50
C LEU A 31 -2.22 -13.17 7.67
N SER A 32 -2.35 -14.42 8.10
CA SER A 32 -3.62 -15.03 8.50
C SER A 32 -3.89 -14.72 9.98
N PRO A 33 -4.90 -13.90 10.35
CA PRO A 33 -5.18 -13.62 11.75
C PRO A 33 -5.40 -14.90 12.58
N GLN A 34 -6.16 -15.86 12.04
CA GLN A 34 -6.35 -17.17 12.68
C GLN A 34 -5.02 -17.90 12.91
N GLY A 35 -4.12 -17.85 11.93
CA GLY A 35 -2.82 -18.51 12.03
C GLY A 35 -1.94 -17.88 13.09
N LEU A 36 -1.96 -16.55 13.21
CA LEU A 36 -1.26 -15.81 14.26
C LEU A 36 -1.80 -16.14 15.65
N LEU A 37 -3.12 -16.07 15.82
CA LEU A 37 -3.78 -16.30 17.11
C LEU A 37 -3.66 -17.75 17.59
N CYS A 38 -3.59 -18.72 16.67
CA CYS A 38 -3.31 -20.12 16.99
C CYS A 38 -1.82 -20.43 17.16
N GLY A 39 -0.92 -19.47 16.98
CA GLY A 39 0.52 -19.69 17.09
C GLY A 39 1.09 -20.64 16.03
N SER A 40 0.53 -20.64 14.82
CA SER A 40 1.04 -21.46 13.71
C SER A 40 2.44 -21.01 13.31
N ASP A 41 3.42 -21.91 13.35
CA ASP A 41 4.81 -21.64 12.96
C ASP A 41 4.92 -20.93 11.61
N ALA A 42 4.16 -21.39 10.60
CA ALA A 42 4.15 -20.77 9.28
C ALA A 42 3.66 -19.31 9.31
N SER A 43 2.65 -18.99 10.13
CA SER A 43 2.14 -17.61 10.23
C SER A 43 3.07 -16.72 11.05
N LEU A 44 3.65 -17.27 12.12
CA LEU A 44 4.64 -16.57 12.95
C LEU A 44 5.91 -16.27 12.17
N ASP A 45 6.35 -17.18 11.30
CA ASP A 45 7.54 -16.97 10.46
C ASP A 45 7.32 -15.86 9.43
N LEU A 46 6.15 -15.81 8.78
CA LEU A 46 5.78 -14.69 7.89
C LEU A 46 5.71 -13.34 8.62
N ALA A 47 5.33 -13.35 9.90
CA ALA A 47 5.23 -12.17 10.75
C ALA A 47 6.55 -11.76 11.42
N ARG A 48 7.60 -12.60 11.32
CA ARG A 48 8.88 -12.38 11.99
C ARG A 48 9.46 -11.01 11.65
N THR A 49 9.90 -10.26 12.65
CA THR A 49 10.54 -8.94 12.52
C THR A 49 11.63 -8.76 13.57
N ASN A 50 12.35 -7.63 13.54
CA ASN A 50 13.36 -7.24 14.53
C ASN A 50 13.48 -5.71 14.62
N GLU A 51 14.35 -5.20 15.49
CA GLU A 51 14.56 -3.76 15.70
C GLU A 51 15.09 -3.01 14.47
N PHE A 52 15.81 -3.70 13.57
CA PHE A 52 16.36 -3.13 12.34
C PHE A 52 15.35 -3.14 11.17
N ASP A 53 14.29 -3.93 11.29
CA ASP A 53 13.22 -4.02 10.30
C ASP A 53 12.10 -2.98 10.56
N GLN A 54 12.47 -1.76 10.92
CA GLN A 54 11.52 -0.69 11.24
C GLN A 54 11.64 0.52 10.31
N PRO A 55 10.55 1.22 9.96
CA PRO A 55 9.15 0.90 10.26
C PRO A 55 8.63 -0.28 9.42
N ILE A 56 7.83 -1.16 10.04
CA ILE A 56 7.16 -2.31 9.40
C ILE A 56 5.63 -2.15 9.40
N GLY A 57 5.01 -2.48 8.27
CA GLY A 57 3.59 -2.69 8.15
C GLY A 57 3.24 -4.18 8.16
N MET A 58 2.28 -4.59 8.97
CA MET A 58 1.77 -5.97 8.96
C MET A 58 0.45 -6.05 8.21
N GLN A 59 0.40 -6.83 7.13
CA GLN A 59 -0.78 -6.91 6.28
C GLN A 59 -1.63 -8.15 6.61
N LEU A 60 -2.85 -7.94 7.08
CA LEU A 60 -3.82 -8.99 7.39
C LEU A 60 -4.77 -9.24 6.21
N TYR A 61 -5.28 -10.47 6.10
CA TYR A 61 -6.37 -10.80 5.19
C TYR A 61 -7.46 -11.61 5.89
N GLY A 62 -8.69 -11.49 5.37
CA GLY A 62 -9.84 -12.22 5.88
C GLY A 62 -11.14 -11.50 5.53
N SER A 63 -12.25 -12.03 6.02
CA SER A 63 -13.60 -11.47 5.85
C SER A 63 -14.36 -11.29 7.17
N ASP A 64 -13.87 -11.87 8.27
CA ASP A 64 -14.45 -11.76 9.60
C ASP A 64 -13.91 -10.51 10.33
N PRO A 65 -14.75 -9.51 10.65
CA PRO A 65 -14.33 -8.28 11.31
C PRO A 65 -13.69 -8.50 12.70
N GLY A 66 -14.22 -9.42 13.49
CA GLY A 66 -13.74 -9.69 14.86
C GLY A 66 -12.37 -10.35 14.83
N LEU A 67 -12.22 -11.38 13.99
CA LEU A 67 -10.96 -12.10 13.81
C LEU A 67 -9.86 -11.18 13.27
N LEU A 68 -10.18 -10.28 12.34
CA LEU A 68 -9.24 -9.28 11.84
C LEU A 68 -8.88 -8.24 12.90
N ALA A 69 -9.83 -7.83 13.74
CA ALA A 69 -9.56 -6.92 14.85
C ALA A 69 -8.62 -7.55 15.90
N ASP A 70 -8.78 -8.84 16.18
CA ASP A 70 -7.91 -9.58 17.09
C ASP A 70 -6.50 -9.75 16.52
N GLY A 71 -6.40 -10.11 15.24
CA GLY A 71 -5.12 -10.16 14.53
C GLY A 71 -4.42 -8.81 14.47
N ALA A 72 -5.17 -7.71 14.36
CA ALA A 72 -4.61 -6.36 14.35
C ALA A 72 -4.00 -5.98 15.70
N ARG A 73 -4.64 -6.33 16.82
CA ARG A 73 -4.05 -6.16 18.16
C ARG A 73 -2.77 -6.97 18.30
N TRP A 74 -2.81 -8.23 17.86
CA TRP A 74 -1.62 -9.08 17.82
C TRP A 74 -0.49 -8.40 17.04
N CYS A 75 -0.76 -7.86 15.84
CA CYS A 75 0.26 -7.17 15.05
C CYS A 75 0.88 -5.98 15.79
N VAL A 76 0.07 -5.15 16.45
CA VAL A 76 0.54 -4.01 17.24
C VAL A 76 1.47 -4.48 18.36
N ASP A 77 1.06 -5.51 19.11
CA ASP A 77 1.85 -6.07 20.21
C ASP A 77 3.17 -6.71 19.73
N HIS A 78 3.27 -7.04 18.44
CA HIS A 78 4.44 -7.66 17.81
C HIS A 78 5.22 -6.69 16.92
N GLY A 79 5.09 -5.38 17.15
CA GLY A 79 5.97 -4.36 16.58
C GLY A 79 5.49 -3.77 15.25
N ALA A 80 4.23 -3.96 14.87
CA ALA A 80 3.66 -3.26 13.72
C ALA A 80 3.60 -1.75 13.96
N THR A 81 4.24 -0.97 13.07
CA THR A 81 4.10 0.49 13.03
C THR A 81 2.95 0.94 12.15
N VAL A 82 2.43 0.03 11.32
CA VAL A 82 1.24 0.18 10.47
C VAL A 82 0.54 -1.17 10.43
N VAL A 83 -0.78 -1.18 10.52
CA VAL A 83 -1.57 -2.37 10.19
C VAL A 83 -2.28 -2.13 8.86
N ASP A 84 -2.19 -3.08 7.94
CA ASP A 84 -2.80 -2.97 6.60
C ASP A 84 -3.81 -4.10 6.37
N ILE A 85 -4.92 -3.79 5.69
CA ILE A 85 -5.92 -4.79 5.30
C ILE A 85 -5.76 -5.09 3.80
N ASN A 86 -5.53 -6.36 3.47
CA ASN A 86 -5.53 -6.81 2.08
C ASN A 86 -6.96 -6.93 1.55
N MET A 87 -7.27 -6.07 0.58
CA MET A 87 -8.50 -6.07 -0.21
C MET A 87 -8.19 -6.25 -1.71
N GLY A 88 -7.07 -6.92 -2.05
CA GLY A 88 -6.52 -6.91 -3.41
C GLY A 88 -5.96 -8.23 -3.93
N CYS A 89 -5.77 -9.25 -3.08
CA CYS A 89 -5.25 -10.55 -3.50
C CYS A 89 -6.30 -11.31 -4.34
N PRO A 90 -6.02 -11.66 -5.62
CA PRO A 90 -6.96 -12.33 -6.51
C PRO A 90 -6.90 -13.87 -6.39
N VAL A 91 -6.07 -14.40 -5.49
CA VAL A 91 -5.82 -15.84 -5.40
C VAL A 91 -7.03 -16.54 -4.77
N ASP A 92 -7.47 -17.62 -5.39
CA ASP A 92 -8.65 -18.38 -4.99
C ASP A 92 -8.62 -18.81 -3.51
N LYS A 93 -7.46 -19.21 -2.99
CA LYS A 93 -7.30 -19.58 -1.56
C LYS A 93 -7.75 -18.47 -0.61
N VAL A 94 -7.56 -17.20 -1.00
CA VAL A 94 -7.95 -16.02 -0.23
C VAL A 94 -9.39 -15.61 -0.57
N CYS A 95 -9.74 -15.56 -1.85
CA CYS A 95 -11.07 -15.15 -2.31
C CYS A 95 -12.19 -16.12 -1.92
N LYS A 96 -11.91 -17.43 -1.81
CA LYS A 96 -12.88 -18.46 -1.40
C LYS A 96 -13.32 -18.33 0.07
N LYS A 97 -12.57 -17.59 0.88
CA LYS A 97 -12.95 -17.24 2.25
C LYS A 97 -13.47 -15.80 2.34
N ASP A 98 -13.97 -15.27 1.23
CA ASP A 98 -14.44 -13.89 1.06
C ASP A 98 -13.41 -12.80 1.39
N GLY A 99 -12.12 -13.14 1.42
CA GLY A 99 -11.03 -12.20 1.66
C GLY A 99 -10.42 -11.64 0.36
N GLY A 100 -9.43 -10.77 0.50
CA GLY A 100 -8.66 -10.24 -0.63
C GLY A 100 -9.53 -9.42 -1.56
N SER A 101 -9.38 -9.57 -2.87
CA SER A 101 -10.11 -8.74 -3.83
C SER A 101 -11.62 -9.00 -3.88
N LYS A 102 -12.10 -10.10 -3.26
CA LYS A 102 -13.54 -10.34 -3.11
C LYS A 102 -14.22 -9.28 -2.25
N LEU A 103 -13.50 -8.69 -1.29
CA LEU A 103 -13.98 -7.58 -0.46
C LEU A 103 -14.39 -6.35 -1.29
N MET A 104 -13.85 -6.18 -2.49
CA MET A 104 -14.28 -5.12 -3.40
C MET A 104 -15.69 -5.32 -3.97
N CYS A 105 -16.21 -6.55 -3.94
CA CYS A 105 -17.57 -6.89 -4.36
C CYS A 105 -18.58 -6.82 -3.21
N ILE A 106 -18.10 -6.78 -1.96
CA ILE A 106 -18.91 -6.72 -0.73
C ILE A 106 -18.49 -5.52 0.13
N PRO A 107 -18.70 -4.29 -0.36
CA PRO A 107 -18.15 -3.09 0.26
C PRO A 107 -18.69 -2.81 1.67
N ASP A 108 -19.86 -3.34 2.01
CA ASP A 108 -20.42 -3.21 3.38
C ASP A 108 -19.58 -4.02 4.38
N THR A 109 -19.25 -5.27 4.05
CA THR A 109 -18.31 -6.10 4.84
C THR A 109 -16.93 -5.44 4.94
N ALA A 110 -16.41 -4.88 3.84
CA ALA A 110 -15.11 -4.20 3.87
C ALA A 110 -15.10 -2.99 4.83
N VAL A 111 -16.22 -2.26 4.92
CA VAL A 111 -16.41 -1.15 5.88
C VAL A 111 -16.52 -1.65 7.31
N GLU A 112 -17.28 -2.72 7.55
CA GLU A 112 -17.40 -3.33 8.88
C GLU A 112 -16.04 -3.81 9.41
N ILE A 113 -15.24 -4.47 8.56
CA ILE A 113 -13.87 -4.87 8.89
C ILE A 113 -13.03 -3.65 9.26
N ALA A 114 -13.03 -2.61 8.42
CA ALA A 114 -12.21 -1.42 8.68
C ALA A 114 -12.58 -0.74 10.01
N ARG A 115 -13.89 -0.63 10.30
CA ARG A 115 -14.40 -0.09 11.56
C ARG A 115 -13.95 -0.93 12.75
N ALA A 116 -14.12 -2.25 12.69
CA ALA A 116 -13.76 -3.16 13.78
C ALA A 116 -12.24 -3.11 14.06
N VAL A 117 -11.42 -3.22 13.01
CA VAL A 117 -9.96 -3.16 13.11
C VAL A 117 -9.50 -1.81 13.65
N ARG A 118 -10.03 -0.70 13.13
CA ARG A 118 -9.66 0.63 13.62
C ARG A 118 -9.99 0.80 15.11
N SER A 119 -11.15 0.32 15.54
CA SER A 119 -11.61 0.44 16.92
C SER A 119 -10.79 -0.39 17.91
N ALA A 120 -10.16 -1.47 17.44
CA ALA A 120 -9.36 -2.37 18.28
C ALA A 120 -7.90 -1.91 18.46
N MET A 121 -7.41 -0.96 17.67
CA MET A 121 -6.01 -0.54 17.65
C MET A 121 -5.80 0.84 18.26
N PRO A 122 -4.63 1.11 18.88
CA PRO A 122 -4.31 2.44 19.38
C PRO A 122 -4.24 3.48 18.26
N ASP A 123 -4.66 4.71 18.56
CA ASP A 123 -4.67 5.84 17.61
C ASP A 123 -3.29 6.17 17.03
N SER A 124 -2.21 5.83 17.74
CA SER A 124 -0.83 6.03 17.31
C SER A 124 -0.40 5.11 16.17
N VAL A 125 -1.07 3.97 15.97
CA VAL A 125 -0.78 3.03 14.88
C VAL A 125 -1.81 3.22 13.77
N PRO A 126 -1.43 3.74 12.58
CA PRO A 126 -2.37 3.96 11.49
C PRO A 126 -2.86 2.63 10.89
N LEU A 127 -4.14 2.63 10.50
CA LEU A 127 -4.75 1.59 9.69
C LEU A 127 -4.66 1.97 8.22
N THR A 128 -4.20 1.06 7.37
CA THR A 128 -4.17 1.24 5.92
C THR A 128 -4.91 0.10 5.21
N ALA A 129 -5.18 0.26 3.92
CA ALA A 129 -5.74 -0.83 3.10
C ALA A 129 -5.08 -0.88 1.72
N LYS A 130 -4.92 -2.08 1.18
CA LYS A 130 -4.45 -2.30 -0.19
C LYS A 130 -5.54 -2.94 -1.04
N MET A 131 -5.92 -2.31 -2.14
CA MET A 131 -6.97 -2.78 -3.04
C MET A 131 -6.57 -2.74 -4.51
N ARG A 132 -7.46 -3.21 -5.39
CA ARG A 132 -7.37 -3.12 -6.86
C ARG A 132 -8.29 -2.02 -7.38
N LEU A 133 -8.37 -1.87 -8.71
CA LEU A 133 -9.30 -0.91 -9.35
C LEU A 133 -10.78 -1.33 -9.29
N GLY A 134 -11.01 -2.64 -9.15
CA GLY A 134 -12.31 -3.27 -9.39
C GLY A 134 -12.14 -4.78 -9.49
N TRP A 135 -13.24 -5.52 -9.50
CA TRP A 135 -13.19 -6.94 -9.84
C TRP A 135 -12.91 -7.12 -11.34
N ALA A 136 -13.70 -6.48 -12.18
CA ALA A 136 -13.60 -6.44 -13.63
C ALA A 136 -13.42 -5.00 -14.15
N GLU A 137 -13.25 -4.86 -15.47
CA GLU A 137 -13.06 -3.54 -16.11
C GLU A 137 -14.27 -2.62 -15.90
N VAL A 138 -15.49 -3.18 -15.93
CA VAL A 138 -16.73 -2.41 -15.71
C VAL A 138 -16.75 -1.74 -14.33
N ASP A 139 -16.19 -2.39 -13.30
CA ASP A 139 -16.09 -1.83 -11.95
C ASP A 139 -15.07 -0.68 -11.90
N ALA A 140 -13.94 -0.87 -12.60
CA ALA A 140 -12.91 0.16 -12.69
C ALA A 140 -13.42 1.41 -13.43
N GLU A 141 -14.21 1.24 -14.49
CA GLU A 141 -14.87 2.33 -15.22
C GLU A 141 -15.90 3.06 -14.36
N ARG A 142 -16.62 2.32 -13.51
CA ARG A 142 -17.55 2.87 -12.51
C ARG A 142 -16.86 3.46 -11.29
N ASN A 143 -15.54 3.48 -11.23
CA ASN A 143 -14.75 4.00 -10.11
C ASN A 143 -15.03 3.29 -8.77
N ALA A 144 -15.28 1.96 -8.79
CA ALA A 144 -15.56 1.17 -7.60
C ALA A 144 -14.48 1.32 -6.51
N ALA A 145 -13.20 1.34 -6.89
CA ALA A 145 -12.10 1.58 -5.95
C ALA A 145 -12.17 2.96 -5.28
N GLY A 146 -12.55 4.02 -6.01
CA GLY A 146 -12.68 5.36 -5.46
C GLY A 146 -13.84 5.48 -4.47
N ASP A 147 -14.95 4.80 -4.75
CA ASP A 147 -16.13 4.79 -3.89
C ASP A 147 -15.86 4.01 -2.59
N LEU A 148 -15.29 2.80 -2.69
CA LEU A 148 -14.85 2.05 -1.52
C LEU A 148 -13.81 2.83 -0.71
N ALA A 149 -12.86 3.48 -1.38
CA ALA A 149 -11.83 4.26 -0.70
C ALA A 149 -12.40 5.40 0.15
N CYS A 150 -13.42 6.12 -0.33
CA CYS A 150 -14.05 7.16 0.47
C CYS A 150 -14.73 6.57 1.71
N ARG A 151 -15.43 5.44 1.58
CA ARG A 151 -16.09 4.76 2.70
C ARG A 151 -15.09 4.30 3.77
N LEU A 152 -13.98 3.69 3.36
CA LEU A 152 -12.93 3.24 4.28
C LEU A 152 -12.26 4.40 5.03
N ILE A 153 -12.03 5.52 4.35
CA ILE A 153 -11.46 6.73 4.98
C ILE A 153 -12.40 7.29 6.04
N ASP A 154 -13.72 7.24 5.82
CA ASP A 154 -14.70 7.69 6.81
C ASP A 154 -14.69 6.82 8.08
N GLU A 155 -14.23 5.56 7.99
CA GLU A 155 -13.99 4.65 9.14
C GLU A 155 -12.58 4.77 9.75
N GLY A 156 -11.77 5.73 9.33
CA GLY A 156 -10.46 6.00 9.92
C GLY A 156 -9.27 5.30 9.27
N VAL A 157 -9.44 4.75 8.06
CA VAL A 157 -8.29 4.28 7.24
C VAL A 157 -7.46 5.49 6.79
N ALA A 158 -6.19 5.53 7.19
CA ALA A 158 -5.29 6.66 7.02
C ALA A 158 -4.70 6.76 5.61
N LEU A 159 -4.48 5.62 4.95
CA LEU A 159 -3.92 5.53 3.61
C LEU A 159 -4.46 4.31 2.89
N ILE A 160 -4.72 4.47 1.58
CA ILE A 160 -5.16 3.38 0.73
C ILE A 160 -4.19 3.21 -0.41
N THR A 161 -3.63 2.03 -0.60
CA THR A 161 -2.83 1.67 -1.78
C THR A 161 -3.71 0.99 -2.83
N VAL A 162 -3.62 1.42 -4.09
CA VAL A 162 -4.42 0.87 -5.19
C VAL A 162 -3.51 0.32 -6.27
N HIS A 163 -3.56 -0.99 -6.45
CA HIS A 163 -2.94 -1.66 -7.59
C HIS A 163 -3.73 -1.29 -8.84
N GLY A 164 -3.06 -0.69 -9.83
CA GLY A 164 -3.68 -0.14 -11.06
C GLY A 164 -4.21 -1.20 -12.06
N ARG A 165 -4.66 -2.35 -11.56
CA ARG A 165 -5.28 -3.43 -12.34
C ARG A 165 -6.54 -3.91 -11.64
N THR A 166 -7.44 -4.48 -12.41
CA THR A 166 -8.60 -5.21 -11.89
C THR A 166 -8.19 -6.58 -11.37
N THR A 167 -9.09 -7.25 -10.65
CA THR A 167 -8.88 -8.62 -10.15
C THR A 167 -8.67 -9.60 -11.29
N GLU A 168 -9.54 -9.55 -12.30
CA GLU A 168 -9.52 -10.46 -13.46
C GLU A 168 -8.23 -10.33 -14.29
N GLN A 169 -7.70 -9.11 -14.41
CA GLN A 169 -6.41 -8.88 -15.06
C GLN A 169 -5.26 -9.63 -14.39
N ARG A 170 -5.33 -9.89 -13.06
CA ARG A 170 -4.21 -10.42 -12.26
C ARG A 170 -2.94 -9.58 -12.49
N PHE A 171 -1.98 -10.13 -13.23
CA PHE A 171 -0.73 -9.48 -13.65
C PHE A 171 -0.64 -9.25 -15.17
N LYS A 172 -1.66 -9.65 -15.93
CA LYS A 172 -1.74 -9.43 -17.38
C LYS A 172 -2.03 -7.95 -17.69
N GLY A 173 -1.80 -7.59 -18.94
CA GLY A 173 -2.11 -6.25 -19.46
C GLY A 173 -1.29 -5.12 -18.82
N GLN A 174 -1.65 -3.90 -19.20
CA GLN A 174 -1.01 -2.68 -18.72
C GLN A 174 -1.62 -2.23 -17.40
N CYS A 175 -0.76 -1.81 -16.47
CA CYS A 175 -1.21 -1.18 -15.24
C CYS A 175 -1.65 0.25 -15.54
N ARG A 176 -2.85 0.65 -15.11
CA ARG A 176 -3.32 2.03 -15.24
C ARG A 176 -2.51 2.89 -14.27
N ALA A 177 -1.65 3.74 -14.83
CA ALA A 177 -0.92 4.71 -14.04
C ALA A 177 -1.92 5.76 -13.55
N ARG A 178 -2.48 6.63 -14.38
CA ARG A 178 -3.28 7.76 -13.88
C ARG A 178 -4.71 7.37 -13.48
N GLY A 179 -5.32 8.13 -12.56
CA GLY A 179 -6.77 8.12 -12.31
C GLY A 179 -7.57 8.69 -13.49
N ASP A 180 -7.10 8.43 -14.70
CA ASP A 180 -7.68 8.82 -15.96
C ASP A 180 -8.70 7.73 -16.32
N SER A 181 -9.95 8.15 -16.33
CA SER A 181 -10.93 7.55 -17.23
C SER A 181 -10.35 7.72 -18.64
N ALA A 182 -10.13 6.60 -19.34
CA ALA A 182 -9.51 6.50 -20.66
C ALA A 182 -7.98 6.57 -20.70
N GLY A 183 -7.40 5.50 -21.25
CA GLY A 183 -5.96 5.32 -21.39
C GLY A 183 -5.31 6.34 -22.32
N ARG A 184 -4.21 6.92 -21.85
CA ARG A 184 -3.07 7.27 -22.71
C ARG A 184 -1.80 6.80 -22.02
N GLY A 185 -1.00 6.06 -22.79
CA GLY A 185 0.15 5.30 -22.31
C GLY A 185 1.21 6.16 -21.63
N GLY A 186 1.85 5.59 -20.62
CA GLY A 186 3.00 6.17 -19.96
C GLY A 186 3.38 5.44 -18.67
N GLY A 187 4.30 4.49 -18.80
CA GLY A 187 5.26 4.05 -17.77
C GLY A 187 4.73 3.38 -16.50
N GLY A 188 5.23 2.17 -16.22
CA GLY A 188 4.86 1.30 -15.10
C GLY A 188 4.58 2.01 -13.77
N GLY A 189 3.31 1.97 -13.35
CA GLY A 189 2.90 2.37 -12.00
C GLY A 189 2.52 1.12 -11.21
N GLN A 190 3.26 0.81 -10.16
CA GLN A 190 2.79 -0.08 -9.08
C GLN A 190 2.11 0.79 -8.01
N ASP A 191 1.14 0.20 -7.30
CA ASP A 191 0.39 0.70 -6.13
C ASP A 191 0.38 2.22 -5.83
N ARG A 192 -0.80 2.84 -5.90
CA ARG A 192 -0.99 4.29 -5.63
C ARG A 192 -1.64 4.60 -4.30
N ALA A 193 -1.13 5.62 -3.60
CA ALA A 193 -1.70 6.08 -2.34
C ALA A 193 -2.85 7.09 -2.54
N VAL A 194 -4.10 6.71 -2.23
CA VAL A 194 -5.18 7.68 -2.00
C VAL A 194 -5.02 8.24 -0.58
N HIS A 195 -5.07 9.56 -0.45
CA HIS A 195 -5.16 10.22 0.84
C HIS A 195 -6.16 11.37 0.74
N ARG A 196 -7.17 11.39 1.61
CA ARG A 196 -8.01 12.56 1.83
C ARG A 196 -7.37 13.39 2.94
N ARG A 197 -7.06 14.67 2.72
CA ARG A 197 -6.76 15.55 3.86
C ARG A 197 -8.05 15.70 4.66
N ALA A 198 -8.13 15.09 5.85
CA ALA A 198 -9.22 15.33 6.77
C ALA A 198 -9.24 16.81 7.13
N ARG A 199 -10.16 17.59 6.53
CA ARG A 199 -10.51 18.90 7.11
C ARG A 199 -11.33 18.57 8.35
N ARG A 200 -10.74 18.72 9.54
CA ARG A 200 -11.48 18.67 10.81
C ARG A 200 -12.70 19.59 10.66
N ARG A 201 -13.91 19.02 10.65
CA ARG A 201 -15.13 19.83 10.77
C ARG A 201 -15.11 20.40 12.18
N ARG A 202 -14.95 21.73 12.31
CA ARG A 202 -15.38 22.41 13.53
C ARG A 202 -16.89 22.17 13.63
N ALA A 203 -17.33 21.60 14.75
CA ALA A 203 -18.74 21.41 15.02
C ALA A 203 -19.41 22.80 15.08
N GLY A 204 -20.34 23.04 14.15
CA GLY A 204 -21.10 24.29 14.09
C GLY A 204 -21.95 24.36 12.82
N GLY A 205 -23.27 24.23 12.98
CA GLY A 205 -24.25 24.62 11.97
C GLY A 205 -24.95 23.47 11.23
N ARG A 206 -26.24 23.29 11.55
CA ARG A 206 -27.21 22.46 10.81
C ARG A 206 -27.28 22.91 9.35
N GLN A 207 -27.21 21.99 8.39
CA GLN A 207 -27.98 22.05 7.15
C GLN A 207 -28.36 20.64 6.67
N ARG A 208 -29.65 20.46 6.40
CA ARG A 208 -30.24 19.31 5.70
C ARG A 208 -29.96 19.46 4.20
N GLY A 209 -29.64 18.38 3.50
CA GLY A 209 -29.47 18.33 2.04
C GLY A 209 -28.76 17.06 1.58
N HIS A 210 -29.30 16.41 0.54
CA HIS A 210 -28.88 15.15 -0.10
C HIS A 210 -27.36 14.84 -0.12
N PRO A 211 -26.95 13.56 -0.13
CA PRO A 211 -25.55 13.17 -0.15
C PRO A 211 -24.93 13.48 -1.53
N LEU A 212 -24.28 14.63 -1.63
CA LEU A 212 -23.28 14.87 -2.68
C LEU A 212 -22.16 13.84 -2.51
N ALA A 213 -22.11 12.84 -3.39
CA ALA A 213 -21.00 11.90 -3.50
C ALA A 213 -19.70 12.68 -3.69
N ARG A 214 -18.90 12.78 -2.62
CA ARG A 214 -17.63 13.53 -2.63
C ARG A 214 -16.58 12.64 -3.31
N ARG A 215 -16.18 12.98 -4.54
CA ARG A 215 -15.18 12.22 -5.29
C ARG A 215 -13.81 12.24 -4.60
N CYS A 216 -13.33 11.09 -4.15
CA CYS A 216 -11.91 10.89 -3.80
C CYS A 216 -11.10 10.81 -5.10
N ARG A 217 -10.03 11.60 -5.23
CA ARG A 217 -9.08 11.47 -6.36
C ARG A 217 -7.87 10.65 -5.91
N LEU A 218 -7.46 9.67 -6.71
CA LEU A 218 -6.19 8.96 -6.57
C LEU A 218 -5.04 9.95 -6.81
N HIS A 219 -4.12 10.09 -5.85
CA HIS A 219 -2.95 10.98 -5.99
C HIS A 219 -1.68 10.16 -6.10
N ASP A 220 -0.77 10.57 -6.98
CA ASP A 220 0.56 9.99 -7.09
C ASP A 220 1.54 10.86 -6.29
N ARG A 221 2.21 10.32 -5.27
CA ARG A 221 3.26 11.03 -4.54
C ARG A 221 4.64 10.92 -5.22
N GLY A 222 4.80 10.11 -6.26
CA GLY A 222 6.07 9.85 -6.94
C GLY A 222 6.63 11.04 -7.74
N ASP A 223 5.78 11.97 -8.19
CA ASP A 223 6.19 13.08 -9.07
C ASP A 223 7.05 14.15 -8.37
N ARG A 224 7.02 14.24 -7.03
CA ARG A 224 7.84 15.22 -6.30
C ARG A 224 9.30 14.81 -6.13
N VAL A 225 9.59 13.50 -6.14
CA VAL A 225 10.96 12.99 -5.99
C VAL A 225 11.74 13.15 -7.30
N ARG A 226 11.11 12.91 -8.46
CA ARG A 226 11.72 13.12 -9.78
C ARG A 226 12.18 14.57 -10.00
N ARG A 227 11.35 15.55 -9.63
CA ARG A 227 11.69 16.99 -9.77
C ARG A 227 12.85 17.44 -8.89
N ARG A 228 13.13 16.76 -7.77
CA ARG A 228 14.32 17.03 -6.95
C ARG A 228 15.57 16.38 -7.54
N HIS A 229 15.44 15.20 -8.16
CA HIS A 229 16.55 14.53 -8.81
C HIS A 229 17.02 15.24 -10.08
N ASP A 230 16.11 15.81 -10.87
CA ASP A 230 16.46 16.57 -12.08
C ASP A 230 17.15 17.90 -11.75
N ARG A 231 16.83 18.53 -10.61
CA ARG A 231 17.55 19.73 -10.15
C ARG A 231 18.97 19.44 -9.66
N ALA A 232 19.25 18.23 -9.20
CA ALA A 232 20.59 17.84 -8.75
C ALA A 232 21.55 17.48 -9.91
N ARG A 233 21.02 17.24 -11.12
CA ARG A 233 21.83 16.95 -12.33
C ARG A 233 22.22 18.19 -13.13
N GLY A 234 21.64 19.37 -12.82
CA GLY A 234 21.92 20.63 -13.52
C GLY A 234 23.12 21.44 -13.00
N VAL A 235 23.95 20.86 -12.13
CA VAL A 235 25.15 21.54 -11.58
C VAL A 235 26.37 20.63 -11.78
N ARG A 236 26.76 20.41 -13.02
CA ARG A 236 28.10 19.91 -13.39
C ARG A 236 28.46 20.46 -14.77
N ASP A 237 28.94 21.69 -14.80
CA ASP A 237 29.80 22.19 -15.87
C ASP A 237 30.95 22.99 -15.26
N ALA A 238 32.10 22.86 -15.91
CA ALA A 238 33.38 23.54 -15.70
C ALA A 238 34.30 23.05 -14.57
N VAL A 239 35.11 22.03 -14.89
CA VAL A 239 36.53 22.02 -14.46
C VAL A 239 37.36 21.67 -15.70
N ASP A 240 38.01 22.68 -16.26
CA ASP A 240 39.06 22.55 -17.29
C ASP A 240 40.26 21.77 -16.73
N LEU A 241 40.79 20.83 -17.51
CA LEU A 241 42.06 20.16 -17.23
C LEU A 241 43.06 20.48 -18.36
N PRO A 242 44.28 20.97 -18.07
CA PRO A 242 45.26 21.32 -19.07
C PRO A 242 46.03 20.11 -19.63
N HIS A 243 46.47 20.25 -20.89
CA HIS A 243 47.24 19.29 -21.68
C HIS A 243 48.71 19.11 -21.24
N GLY A 244 49.26 17.91 -21.49
CA GLY A 244 50.70 17.56 -21.50
C GLY A 244 51.24 17.12 -20.13
N VAL A 245 52.09 16.11 -19.96
CA VAL A 245 53.38 15.85 -20.63
C VAL A 245 53.81 14.37 -20.47
N GLY A 246 54.36 13.79 -21.54
CA GLY A 246 55.51 12.87 -21.58
C GLY A 246 55.58 11.64 -20.69
N GLY A 247 55.38 10.46 -21.29
CA GLY A 247 55.92 9.21 -20.75
C GLY A 247 57.33 8.91 -21.27
N PRO A 248 58.23 8.34 -20.47
CA PRO A 248 59.38 7.61 -20.97
C PRO A 248 59.15 6.11 -20.88
N GLY A 249 59.52 5.41 -21.94
CA GLY A 249 59.47 3.95 -21.99
C GLY A 249 60.70 3.26 -21.41
N ARG A 250 60.56 1.93 -21.40
CA ARG A 250 61.58 0.86 -21.54
C ARG A 250 62.25 0.28 -20.29
N ARG A 251 62.11 -1.06 -20.26
CA ARG A 251 63.00 -2.15 -19.78
C ARG A 251 63.01 -2.33 -18.25
N ALA A 252 63.01 -3.55 -17.72
CA ALA A 252 63.36 -4.88 -18.26
C ALA A 252 62.30 -5.93 -17.89
#